data_AF-A0A1B2HPS9-F1
#
_entry.id   AF-A0A1B2HPS9-F1
#
_cell.length_a   1.000
_cell.length_b   1.000
_cell.length_c   1.000
_cell.angle_alpha   90.00
_cell.angle_beta   90.00
_cell.angle_gamma   90.00
#
_symmetry.space_group_name_H-M   'P 1'
#
loop_
_entity.id
_entity.type
_entity.pdbx_description
1 polymer ?
#
loop_
_entity_poly.entity_id
_entity_poly.type
_entity_poly.pdbx_seq_one_letter_code
_entity_poly.pdbx_strand_id
1 'polypeptide(L)'
;MSEQIIPGVLVRLYDLPASAPASLAGTGEWRARTVPPSEQAALPFDWSVLGPATTPASLFPDSELLLFEAGDKPVASAALNTSGRGVVGPIRFDPAADPRLLGEVLHAALWRIRWRGYAYGFLDTAMVQLAADELRTAFWELPDPRERLGAAERDDPSLEWGDILVDLRGTSLPVPVVDLELDGFPVQVRRPEAAEQLLLVEWIRDEYGLGWASEMQRAFANDPVSGVIVARRGFSQDPRECLLGFVGYNTVRTGMLSSIALSPVVRGRHPMITASLLKLCLSEARASGFDHVVLGGVSRRQAALIGIPAAWTIPGSYPGIFGKSVRG
;
A
#
# COMPACT_ATOMS: atom_id res chain seq x y z
N MET A 1 -8.01 -13.68 22.26
CA MET A 1 -6.94 -13.43 21.27
C MET A 1 -7.64 -13.06 19.98
N SER A 2 -7.45 -11.84 19.47
CA SER A 2 -8.01 -11.42 18.18
C SER A 2 -7.43 -12.34 17.10
N GLU A 3 -8.31 -12.93 16.30
CA GLU A 3 -7.94 -13.77 15.15
C GLU A 3 -7.22 -12.87 14.13
N GLN A 4 -5.88 -12.86 14.14
CA GLN A 4 -5.10 -12.02 13.25
C GLN A 4 -5.26 -12.57 11.83
N ILE A 5 -5.99 -11.85 10.96
CA ILE A 5 -6.06 -12.18 9.54
C ILE A 5 -4.67 -12.07 8.95
N ILE A 6 -4.17 -13.16 8.36
CA ILE A 6 -2.91 -13.19 7.63
C ILE A 6 -3.26 -13.09 6.15
N PRO A 7 -2.92 -11.98 5.46
CA PRO A 7 -3.16 -11.87 4.04
C PRO A 7 -2.56 -13.03 3.25
N GLY A 8 -3.42 -13.69 2.47
CA GLY A 8 -3.05 -14.73 1.49
C GLY A 8 -3.40 -14.34 0.06
N VAL A 9 -4.11 -13.22 -0.14
CA VAL A 9 -4.53 -12.73 -1.46
C VAL A 9 -4.34 -11.23 -1.54
N LEU A 10 -3.79 -10.76 -2.66
CA LEU A 10 -3.73 -9.37 -3.06
C LEU A 10 -4.82 -9.10 -4.11
N VAL A 11 -5.46 -7.93 -4.02
CA VAL A 11 -6.49 -7.49 -4.96
C VAL A 11 -6.08 -6.18 -5.61
N ARG A 12 -6.08 -6.14 -6.94
CA ARG A 12 -5.90 -4.90 -7.72
C ARG A 12 -7.19 -4.09 -7.67
N LEU A 13 -7.28 -3.14 -6.75
CA LEU A 13 -8.53 -2.40 -6.48
C LEU A 13 -8.97 -1.51 -7.65
N TYR A 14 -8.03 -1.12 -8.51
CA TYR A 14 -8.30 -0.35 -9.72
C TYR A 14 -8.92 -1.18 -10.86
N ASP A 15 -8.95 -2.51 -10.73
CA ASP A 15 -9.63 -3.43 -11.66
C ASP A 15 -11.06 -3.76 -11.21
N LEU A 16 -11.46 -3.32 -10.01
CA LEU A 16 -12.84 -3.46 -9.54
C LEU A 16 -13.81 -2.63 -10.40
N PRO A 17 -15.09 -3.04 -10.50
CA PRO A 17 -16.15 -2.26 -11.14
C PRO A 17 -16.11 -0.78 -10.75
N ALA A 18 -16.30 0.10 -11.73
CA ALA A 18 -16.16 1.54 -11.52
C ALA A 18 -17.29 2.12 -10.65
N SER A 19 -18.51 1.60 -10.80
CA SER A 19 -19.65 1.98 -9.97
C SER A 19 -19.53 1.40 -8.56
N ALA A 20 -19.93 2.19 -7.57
CA ALA A 20 -20.08 1.68 -6.22
C ALA A 20 -21.15 0.56 -6.19
N PRO A 21 -20.95 -0.47 -5.34
CA PRO A 21 -21.98 -1.46 -5.06
C PRO A 21 -23.30 -0.84 -4.61
N ALA A 22 -24.41 -1.49 -4.94
CA ALA A 22 -25.77 -1.06 -4.63
C ALA A 22 -25.95 -0.68 -3.15
N SER A 23 -25.34 -1.49 -2.27
CA SER A 23 -25.38 -1.28 -0.83
C SER A 23 -24.71 0.01 -0.36
N LEU A 24 -23.61 0.41 -0.99
CA LEU A 24 -22.91 1.67 -0.72
C LEU A 24 -23.60 2.87 -1.39
N ALA A 25 -24.22 2.65 -2.56
CA ALA A 25 -24.99 3.67 -3.26
C ALA A 25 -26.35 3.96 -2.60
N GLY A 26 -26.80 3.11 -1.66
CA GLY A 26 -28.13 3.19 -1.06
C GLY A 26 -29.25 2.82 -2.03
N THR A 27 -28.92 2.11 -3.12
CA THR A 27 -29.83 1.72 -4.19
C THR A 27 -29.85 0.19 -4.25
N GLY A 28 -30.55 -0.47 -3.32
CA GLY A 28 -30.60 -1.93 -3.25
C GLY A 28 -31.39 -2.46 -2.07
N GLU A 29 -31.45 -3.78 -1.94
CA GLU A 29 -32.12 -4.47 -0.82
C GLU A 29 -31.41 -4.23 0.53
N TRP A 30 -30.10 -3.98 0.49
CA TRP A 30 -29.26 -3.72 1.66
C TRP A 30 -28.65 -2.32 1.62
N ARG A 31 -28.41 -1.76 2.80
CA ARG A 31 -27.67 -0.50 2.98
C ARG A 31 -26.38 -0.77 3.73
N ALA A 32 -25.26 -0.25 3.23
CA ALA A 32 -23.97 -0.31 3.91
C ALA A 32 -23.61 1.05 4.53
N ARG A 33 -23.15 1.06 5.78
CA ARG A 33 -22.68 2.27 6.46
C ARG A 33 -21.50 1.98 7.39
N THR A 34 -20.62 2.97 7.57
CA THR A 34 -19.56 2.88 8.58
C THR A 34 -20.16 3.07 9.97
N VAL A 35 -19.76 2.22 10.92
CA VAL A 35 -20.20 2.31 12.32
C VAL A 35 -19.03 2.75 13.20
N PRO A 36 -19.13 3.92 13.87
CA PRO A 36 -18.07 4.36 14.78
C PRO A 36 -18.00 3.43 16.01
N PRO A 37 -16.82 3.30 16.63
CA PRO A 37 -16.61 2.46 17.82
C PRO A 37 -17.67 2.63 18.92
N SER A 38 -18.10 3.88 19.16
CA SER A 38 -19.08 4.25 20.19
C SER A 38 -20.47 3.67 19.95
N GLU A 39 -20.83 3.39 18.70
CA GLU A 39 -22.14 2.87 18.33
C GLU A 39 -22.18 1.34 18.25
N GLN A 40 -21.02 0.69 18.17
CA GLN A 40 -20.95 -0.77 17.95
C GLN A 40 -21.62 -1.56 19.09
N ALA A 41 -21.43 -1.13 20.34
CA ALA A 41 -22.01 -1.80 21.51
C ALA A 41 -23.56 -1.74 21.56
N ALA A 42 -24.18 -0.81 20.84
CA ALA A 42 -25.63 -0.63 20.80
C ALA A 42 -26.32 -1.43 19.68
N LEU A 43 -25.56 -2.06 18.80
CA LEU A 43 -26.12 -2.81 17.67
C LEU A 43 -26.66 -4.18 18.14
N PRO A 44 -27.87 -4.58 17.72
CA PRO A 44 -28.52 -5.84 18.13
C PRO A 44 -27.90 -7.10 17.49
N PHE A 45 -26.68 -6.98 16.95
CA PHE A 45 -25.89 -8.07 16.40
C PHE A 45 -25.11 -8.74 17.54
N ASP A 46 -25.02 -10.07 17.55
CA ASP A 46 -24.23 -10.74 18.57
C ASP A 46 -22.72 -10.55 18.29
N TRP A 47 -22.16 -9.51 18.91
CA TRP A 47 -20.73 -9.20 18.83
C TRP A 47 -19.86 -10.28 19.46
N SER A 48 -20.40 -11.18 20.30
CA SER A 48 -19.59 -12.27 20.87
C SER A 48 -19.10 -13.26 19.81
N VAL A 49 -19.80 -13.33 18.65
CA VAL A 49 -19.38 -14.06 17.45
C VAL A 49 -18.18 -13.39 16.74
N LEU A 50 -17.89 -12.11 17.04
CA LEU A 50 -16.76 -11.35 16.51
C LEU A 50 -15.48 -11.48 17.37
N GLY A 51 -15.53 -12.24 18.47
CA GLY A 51 -14.52 -12.20 19.52
C GLY A 51 -14.76 -11.01 20.46
N PRO A 52 -14.05 -10.91 21.61
CA PRO A 52 -14.22 -9.76 22.50
C PRO A 52 -14.09 -8.50 21.67
N ALA A 53 -14.93 -7.51 21.95
CA ALA A 53 -14.77 -6.17 21.44
C ALA A 53 -13.37 -5.68 21.84
N THR A 54 -12.35 -6.04 21.07
CA THR A 54 -11.39 -5.05 20.65
C THR A 54 -12.25 -4.13 19.82
N THR A 55 -12.86 -3.17 20.52
CA THR A 55 -12.96 -1.80 20.07
C THR A 55 -12.00 -1.60 18.89
N PRO A 56 -12.37 -0.86 17.86
CA PRO A 56 -11.39 -0.19 17.00
C PRO A 56 -10.53 0.82 17.80
N ALA A 57 -10.13 0.49 19.04
CA ALA A 57 -8.80 0.74 19.58
C ALA A 57 -7.82 0.08 18.60
N SER A 58 -7.73 0.73 17.46
CA SER A 58 -7.20 0.23 16.24
C SER A 58 -5.70 0.07 16.37
N LEU A 59 -5.14 -1.01 15.86
CA LEU A 59 -3.71 -1.01 15.55
C LEU A 59 -3.38 0.15 14.58
N PHE A 60 -4.36 0.64 13.80
CA PHE A 60 -4.19 1.69 12.78
C PHE A 60 -5.30 2.77 12.82
N PRO A 61 -4.97 4.07 12.86
CA PRO A 61 -5.95 5.18 12.99
C PRO A 61 -7.10 5.21 11.96
N ASP A 62 -6.97 4.47 10.86
CA ASP A 62 -7.93 4.35 9.76
C ASP A 62 -8.69 3.01 9.73
N SER A 63 -8.75 2.28 10.84
CA SER A 63 -9.64 1.12 10.99
C SER A 63 -11.11 1.54 10.90
N GLU A 64 -11.90 0.77 10.16
CA GLU A 64 -13.34 0.99 10.00
C GLU A 64 -14.11 -0.33 10.14
N LEU A 65 -15.36 -0.24 10.57
CA LEU A 65 -16.33 -1.33 10.46
C LEU A 65 -17.44 -0.91 9.51
N LEU A 66 -17.64 -1.69 8.44
CA LEU A 66 -18.73 -1.51 7.50
C LEU A 66 -19.87 -2.45 7.88
N LEU A 67 -21.03 -1.90 8.25
CA LEU A 67 -22.23 -2.64 8.62
C LEU A 67 -23.24 -2.64 7.47
N PHE A 68 -23.86 -3.79 7.23
CA PHE A 68 -24.91 -3.98 6.24
C PHE A 68 -26.24 -4.23 6.93
N GLU A 69 -27.27 -3.52 6.49
CA GLU A 69 -28.60 -3.53 7.09
C GLU A 69 -29.66 -3.86 6.02
N ALA A 70 -30.62 -4.72 6.37
CA ALA A 70 -31.85 -4.96 5.60
C ALA A 70 -33.00 -4.24 6.33
N GLY A 71 -33.42 -3.09 5.82
CA GLY A 71 -34.22 -2.15 6.61
C GLY A 71 -33.41 -1.67 7.82
N ASP A 72 -33.97 -1.80 9.02
CA ASP A 72 -33.30 -1.43 10.28
C ASP A 72 -32.55 -2.61 10.95
N LYS A 73 -32.53 -3.78 10.31
CA LYS A 73 -31.90 -4.99 10.88
C LYS A 73 -30.47 -5.16 10.36
N PRO A 74 -29.44 -5.20 11.22
CA PRO A 74 -28.10 -5.62 10.84
C PRO A 74 -28.07 -7.07 10.34
N VAL A 75 -27.46 -7.30 9.17
CA VAL A 75 -27.39 -8.62 8.52
C VAL A 75 -25.97 -9.07 8.17
N ALA A 76 -25.00 -8.16 8.07
CA ALA A 76 -23.59 -8.50 7.89
C ALA A 76 -22.67 -7.36 8.32
N SER A 77 -21.37 -7.67 8.48
CA SER A 77 -20.33 -6.69 8.72
C SER A 77 -19.01 -7.08 8.08
N ALA A 78 -18.22 -6.10 7.65
CA ALA A 78 -16.85 -6.26 7.21
C ALA A 78 -15.92 -5.31 7.99
N ALA A 79 -14.90 -5.86 8.64
CA ALA A 79 -13.85 -5.06 9.25
C ALA A 79 -12.81 -4.65 8.20
N LEU A 80 -12.33 -3.42 8.29
CA LEU A 80 -11.41 -2.81 7.34
C LEU A 80 -10.21 -2.23 8.10
N ASN A 81 -9.00 -2.46 7.62
CA ASN A 81 -7.77 -1.94 8.22
C ASN A 81 -7.60 -2.33 9.71
N THR A 82 -8.16 -3.45 10.17
CA THR A 82 -8.11 -3.86 11.59
C THR A 82 -6.93 -4.76 11.90
N SER A 83 -6.63 -5.71 11.02
CA SER A 83 -5.48 -6.62 11.13
C SER A 83 -4.23 -6.12 10.42
N GLY A 84 -4.36 -5.12 9.56
CA GLY A 84 -3.29 -4.53 8.76
C GLY A 84 -3.84 -3.45 7.81
N ARG A 85 -3.01 -2.47 7.43
CA ARG A 85 -3.40 -1.46 6.42
C ARG A 85 -3.74 -2.11 5.07
N GLY A 86 -4.87 -1.76 4.49
CA GLY A 86 -5.39 -2.30 3.22
C GLY A 86 -6.07 -3.66 3.34
N VAL A 87 -6.18 -4.24 4.55
CA VAL A 87 -6.77 -5.56 4.76
C VAL A 87 -8.27 -5.46 4.94
N VAL A 88 -9.01 -6.33 4.23
CA VAL A 88 -10.43 -6.60 4.44
C VAL A 88 -10.56 -7.87 5.26
N GLY A 89 -11.33 -7.78 6.35
CA GLY A 89 -11.69 -8.92 7.17
C GLY A 89 -11.50 -8.69 8.67
N PRO A 90 -12.13 -9.52 9.52
CA PRO A 90 -13.08 -10.58 9.17
C PRO A 90 -14.39 -10.04 8.56
N ILE A 91 -15.05 -10.86 7.74
CA ILE A 91 -16.41 -10.62 7.24
C ILE A 91 -17.36 -11.60 7.93
N ARG A 92 -18.48 -11.10 8.43
CA ARG A 92 -19.43 -11.86 9.25
C ARG A 92 -20.86 -11.61 8.78
N PHE A 93 -21.71 -12.63 8.95
CA PHE A 93 -23.07 -12.66 8.41
C PHE A 93 -24.05 -13.16 9.47
N ASP A 94 -25.29 -12.67 9.43
CA ASP A 94 -26.43 -13.37 10.02
C ASP A 94 -26.56 -14.75 9.33
N PRO A 95 -26.61 -15.88 10.07
CA PRO A 95 -26.79 -17.21 9.48
C PRO A 95 -28.04 -17.35 8.61
N ALA A 96 -29.05 -16.50 8.82
CA ALA A 96 -30.26 -16.44 8.01
C ALA A 96 -30.18 -15.45 6.83
N ALA A 97 -29.02 -14.83 6.59
CA ALA A 97 -28.85 -13.88 5.50
C ALA A 97 -28.97 -14.53 4.12
N ASP A 98 -29.46 -13.74 3.15
CA ASP A 98 -29.52 -14.14 1.75
C ASP A 98 -28.10 -14.41 1.21
N PRO A 99 -27.83 -15.57 0.55
CA PRO A 99 -26.55 -15.87 -0.06
C PRO A 99 -26.02 -14.79 -1.03
N ARG A 100 -26.90 -14.02 -1.68
CA ARG A 100 -26.54 -12.90 -2.56
C ARG A 100 -25.80 -11.79 -1.81
N LEU A 101 -26.00 -11.66 -0.50
CA LEU A 101 -25.33 -10.67 0.34
C LEU A 101 -23.81 -10.93 0.44
N LEU A 102 -23.36 -12.18 0.32
CA LEU A 102 -21.95 -12.55 0.56
C LEU A 102 -21.00 -11.84 -0.41
N GLY A 103 -21.30 -11.91 -1.71
CA GLY A 103 -20.51 -11.24 -2.73
C GLY A 103 -20.62 -9.72 -2.66
N GLU A 104 -21.81 -9.21 -2.35
CA GLU A 104 -22.05 -7.77 -2.18
C GLU A 104 -21.22 -7.19 -1.03
N VAL A 105 -21.13 -7.89 0.10
CA VAL A 105 -20.36 -7.43 1.28
C VAL A 105 -18.87 -7.34 0.96
N LEU A 106 -18.29 -8.38 0.34
CA LEU A 106 -16.88 -8.36 -0.04
C LEU A 106 -16.60 -7.27 -1.08
N HIS A 107 -17.48 -7.11 -2.08
CA HIS A 107 -17.34 -6.07 -3.09
C HIS A 107 -17.36 -4.67 -2.46
N ALA A 108 -18.34 -4.39 -1.61
CA ALA A 108 -18.47 -3.11 -0.91
C ALA A 108 -17.29 -2.85 0.03
N ALA A 109 -16.79 -3.86 0.73
CA ALA A 109 -15.59 -3.75 1.56
C ALA A 109 -14.35 -3.38 0.74
N LEU A 110 -14.10 -4.08 -0.37
CA LEU A 110 -12.98 -3.78 -1.27
C LEU A 110 -13.10 -2.40 -1.93
N TRP A 111 -14.32 -2.04 -2.35
CA TRP A 111 -14.60 -0.72 -2.89
C TRP A 111 -14.35 0.36 -1.84
N ARG A 112 -14.69 0.12 -0.57
CA ARG A 112 -14.40 1.04 0.53
C ARG A 112 -12.89 1.21 0.75
N ILE A 113 -12.09 0.14 0.71
CA ILE A 113 -10.62 0.24 0.76
C ILE A 113 -10.08 1.07 -0.41
N ARG A 114 -10.60 0.85 -1.63
CA ARG A 114 -10.26 1.67 -2.81
C ARG A 114 -10.56 3.15 -2.56
N TRP A 115 -11.75 3.46 -2.05
CA TRP A 115 -12.17 4.82 -1.73
C TRP A 115 -11.29 5.50 -0.68
N ARG A 116 -10.74 4.72 0.28
CA ARG A 116 -9.74 5.19 1.25
C ARG A 116 -8.37 5.49 0.63
N GLY A 117 -8.22 5.32 -0.70
CA GLY A 117 -7.06 5.76 -1.45
C GLY A 117 -6.01 4.68 -1.68
N TYR A 118 -6.34 3.41 -1.48
CA TYR A 118 -5.46 2.28 -1.78
C TYR A 118 -5.57 1.88 -3.26
N ALA A 119 -4.45 1.46 -3.85
CA ALA A 119 -4.43 0.79 -5.15
C ALA A 119 -4.59 -0.73 -5.03
N TYR A 120 -4.14 -1.29 -3.90
CA TYR A 120 -4.17 -2.72 -3.62
C TYR A 120 -4.82 -2.97 -2.26
N GLY A 121 -5.63 -4.01 -2.20
CA GLY A 121 -6.22 -4.53 -0.98
C GLY A 121 -5.75 -5.95 -0.69
N PHE A 122 -6.03 -6.41 0.51
CA PHE A 122 -5.58 -7.72 0.97
C PHE A 122 -6.72 -8.49 1.63
N LEU A 123 -6.75 -9.81 1.42
CA LEU A 123 -7.73 -10.73 2.01
C LEU A 123 -7.05 -11.98 2.56
N ASP A 124 -7.76 -12.65 3.45
CA ASP A 124 -7.54 -14.07 3.73
C ASP A 124 -7.94 -14.93 2.52
N THR A 125 -7.21 -16.02 2.26
CA THR A 125 -7.55 -16.97 1.18
C THR A 125 -8.95 -17.55 1.35
N ALA A 126 -9.41 -17.77 2.58
CA ALA A 126 -10.75 -18.19 2.91
C ALA A 126 -11.80 -17.06 2.77
N MET A 127 -11.52 -15.96 2.08
CA MET A 127 -12.56 -15.02 1.62
C MET A 127 -12.76 -15.07 0.10
N VAL A 128 -11.87 -15.75 -0.63
CA VAL A 128 -11.95 -15.85 -2.09
C VAL A 128 -13.26 -16.52 -2.52
N GLN A 129 -13.77 -17.48 -1.75
CA GLN A 129 -15.05 -18.14 -2.06
C GLN A 129 -16.26 -17.20 -1.97
N LEU A 130 -16.15 -16.07 -1.28
CA LEU A 130 -17.22 -15.07 -1.22
C LEU A 130 -17.28 -14.20 -2.48
N ALA A 131 -16.20 -14.14 -3.27
CA ALA A 131 -16.11 -13.27 -4.43
C ALA A 131 -16.95 -13.79 -5.61
N ALA A 132 -17.70 -12.87 -6.24
CA ALA A 132 -18.26 -13.08 -7.57
C ALA A 132 -17.15 -13.25 -8.61
N ASP A 133 -17.44 -13.94 -9.71
CA ASP A 133 -16.46 -14.28 -10.74
C ASP A 133 -15.79 -13.04 -11.35
N GLU A 134 -16.52 -11.93 -11.50
CA GLU A 134 -15.93 -10.70 -12.05
C GLU A 134 -14.83 -10.14 -11.14
N LEU A 135 -14.98 -10.25 -9.81
CA LEU A 135 -14.00 -9.75 -8.84
C LEU A 135 -12.74 -10.61 -8.82
N ARG A 136 -12.88 -11.92 -9.01
CA ARG A 136 -11.76 -12.87 -8.96
C ARG A 136 -10.68 -12.56 -9.98
N THR A 137 -11.05 -11.93 -11.10
CA THR A 137 -10.08 -11.50 -12.12
C THR A 137 -9.05 -10.50 -11.59
N ALA A 138 -9.40 -9.72 -10.55
CA ALA A 138 -8.52 -8.76 -9.88
C ALA A 138 -7.63 -9.39 -8.78
N PHE A 139 -7.83 -10.67 -8.46
CA PHE A 139 -7.19 -11.33 -7.32
C PHE A 139 -5.89 -12.00 -7.76
N TRP A 140 -4.95 -12.07 -6.83
CA TRP A 140 -3.72 -12.81 -6.99
C TRP A 140 -3.36 -13.46 -5.65
N GLU A 141 -3.22 -14.77 -5.63
CA GLU A 141 -2.74 -15.50 -4.45
C GLU A 141 -1.31 -15.08 -4.16
N LEU A 142 -1.06 -14.71 -2.91
CA LEU A 142 0.26 -14.29 -2.47
C LEU A 142 1.19 -15.50 -2.44
N PRO A 143 2.41 -15.38 -3.00
CA PRO A 143 3.42 -16.43 -2.89
C PRO A 143 3.76 -16.76 -1.44
N ASP A 144 4.16 -18.00 -1.15
CA ASP A 144 4.62 -18.37 0.19
C ASP A 144 5.94 -17.63 0.50
N PRO A 145 5.98 -16.78 1.55
CA PRO A 145 7.19 -16.01 1.87
C PRO A 145 8.39 -16.86 2.27
N ARG A 146 8.20 -18.17 2.51
CA ARG A 146 9.27 -19.13 2.81
C ARG A 146 9.94 -19.68 1.55
N GLU A 147 9.31 -19.55 0.38
CA GLU A 147 9.90 -19.98 -0.88
C GLU A 147 11.15 -19.16 -1.22
N ARG A 148 12.17 -19.85 -1.74
CA ARG A 148 13.45 -19.26 -2.12
C ARG A 148 13.62 -19.36 -3.63
N LEU A 149 12.89 -18.52 -4.36
CA LEU A 149 12.96 -18.45 -5.82
C LEU A 149 13.93 -17.37 -6.32
N GLY A 150 14.56 -17.63 -7.46
CA GLY A 150 15.39 -16.68 -8.17
C GLY A 150 14.61 -15.46 -8.67
N ALA A 151 15.30 -14.37 -8.98
CA ALA A 151 14.64 -13.14 -9.45
C ALA A 151 13.85 -13.34 -10.76
N ALA A 152 14.29 -14.23 -11.65
CA ALA A 152 13.59 -14.51 -12.89
C ALA A 152 12.27 -15.27 -12.68
N GLU A 153 12.22 -16.15 -11.67
CA GLU A 153 11.03 -16.93 -11.32
C GLU A 153 9.98 -16.08 -10.57
N ARG A 154 10.43 -15.01 -9.91
CA ARG A 154 9.56 -14.02 -9.24
C ARG A 154 9.09 -12.89 -10.16
N ASP A 155 9.49 -12.91 -11.43
CA ASP A 155 9.12 -11.91 -12.42
C ASP A 155 8.00 -12.40 -13.36
N ASP A 156 7.28 -11.45 -13.96
CA ASP A 156 6.37 -11.70 -15.08
C ASP A 156 6.96 -11.03 -16.34
N PRO A 157 7.61 -11.79 -17.23
CA PRO A 157 8.25 -11.24 -18.42
C PRO A 157 7.25 -10.81 -19.49
N SER A 158 5.96 -11.13 -19.36
CA SER A 158 4.93 -10.71 -20.31
C SER A 158 4.57 -9.22 -20.18
N LEU A 159 4.91 -8.60 -19.06
CA LEU A 159 4.60 -7.19 -18.79
C LEU A 159 5.69 -6.27 -19.35
N GLU A 160 5.31 -5.19 -20.03
CA GLU A 160 6.27 -4.15 -20.47
C GLU A 160 6.91 -3.46 -19.26
N TRP A 161 6.07 -3.07 -18.30
CA TRP A 161 6.44 -2.64 -16.96
C TRP A 161 5.41 -3.22 -15.99
N GLY A 162 5.74 -3.32 -14.70
CA GLY A 162 4.80 -3.88 -13.73
C GLY A 162 5.03 -3.34 -12.33
N ASP A 163 4.03 -3.56 -11.49
CA ASP A 163 4.11 -3.24 -10.09
C ASP A 163 4.72 -4.43 -9.33
N ILE A 164 5.53 -4.14 -8.32
CA ILE A 164 6.28 -5.14 -7.55
C ILE A 164 5.80 -5.11 -6.10
N LEU A 165 5.19 -6.20 -5.64
CA LEU A 165 4.89 -6.40 -4.23
C LEU A 165 6.19 -6.58 -3.45
N VAL A 166 6.30 -5.97 -2.28
CA VAL A 166 7.34 -6.23 -1.29
C VAL A 166 6.67 -6.68 0.00
N ASP A 167 6.92 -7.92 0.43
CA ASP A 167 6.45 -8.42 1.72
C ASP A 167 7.38 -7.93 2.84
N LEU A 168 6.84 -7.09 3.72
CA LEU A 168 7.56 -6.56 4.86
C LEU A 168 7.42 -7.49 6.07
N ARG A 169 6.50 -8.46 6.07
CA ARG A 169 6.28 -9.40 7.17
C ARG A 169 7.47 -10.35 7.28
N GLY A 170 8.02 -10.51 8.48
CA GLY A 170 9.14 -11.42 8.73
C GLY A 170 10.49 -10.99 8.17
N THR A 171 10.55 -9.95 7.31
CA THR A 171 11.82 -9.40 6.83
C THR A 171 12.49 -8.62 7.96
N SER A 172 13.57 -9.15 8.52
CA SER A 172 14.53 -8.34 9.29
C SER A 172 15.19 -7.37 8.32
N LEU A 173 14.59 -6.20 8.14
CA LEU A 173 15.23 -5.12 7.40
C LEU A 173 16.51 -4.75 8.17
N PRO A 174 17.70 -4.90 7.57
CA PRO A 174 18.93 -4.48 8.24
C PRO A 174 18.84 -2.98 8.54
N VAL A 175 19.36 -2.57 9.70
CA VAL A 175 19.40 -1.16 10.10
C VAL A 175 20.00 -0.35 8.95
N PRO A 176 19.27 0.62 8.38
CA PRO A 176 19.77 1.39 7.27
C PRO A 176 21.03 2.15 7.69
N VAL A 177 22.06 2.12 6.85
CA VAL A 177 23.25 2.95 7.05
C VAL A 177 22.87 4.36 6.64
N VAL A 178 22.69 5.23 7.63
CA VAL A 178 22.20 6.60 7.42
C VAL A 178 23.32 7.60 7.18
N ASP A 179 24.55 7.33 7.62
CA ASP A 179 25.72 8.16 7.34
C ASP A 179 26.69 7.38 6.44
N LEU A 180 27.03 7.97 5.31
CA LEU A 180 27.85 7.41 4.24
C LEU A 180 28.95 8.40 3.84
N GLU A 181 29.92 7.93 3.06
CA GLU A 181 30.94 8.77 2.44
C GLU A 181 30.89 8.63 0.92
N LEU A 182 31.02 9.75 0.22
CA LEU A 182 31.10 9.84 -1.23
C LEU A 182 32.28 10.74 -1.61
N ASP A 183 33.32 10.15 -2.18
CA ASP A 183 34.52 10.86 -2.62
C ASP A 183 35.17 11.75 -1.53
N GLY A 184 35.21 11.26 -0.28
CA GLY A 184 35.71 12.03 0.87
C GLY A 184 34.72 13.01 1.49
N PHE A 185 33.48 13.10 0.98
CA PHE A 185 32.44 13.96 1.54
C PHE A 185 31.37 13.17 2.31
N PRO A 186 30.92 13.68 3.47
CA PRO A 186 29.84 13.05 4.23
C PRO A 186 28.50 13.18 3.50
N VAL A 187 27.79 12.06 3.43
CA VAL A 187 26.45 11.92 2.82
C VAL A 187 25.50 11.33 3.85
N GLN A 188 24.26 11.79 3.86
CA GLN A 188 23.25 11.32 4.79
C GLN A 188 21.99 10.83 4.08
N VAL A 189 21.44 9.71 4.54
CA VAL A 189 20.15 9.14 4.13
C VAL A 189 19.15 9.36 5.26
N ARG A 190 18.11 10.16 5.03
CA ARG A 190 17.16 10.57 6.08
C ARG A 190 15.83 11.05 5.51
N ARG A 191 14.86 11.32 6.39
CA ARG A 191 13.69 12.13 6.02
C ARG A 191 14.13 13.56 5.63
N PRO A 192 13.46 14.19 4.66
CA PRO A 192 13.68 15.60 4.38
C PRO A 192 13.19 16.47 5.52
N GLU A 193 13.89 17.56 5.80
CA GLU A 193 13.41 18.60 6.71
C GLU A 193 12.33 19.45 6.03
N ALA A 194 11.45 20.06 6.82
CA ALA A 194 10.35 20.87 6.29
C ALA A 194 10.84 22.00 5.35
N ALA A 195 11.96 22.64 5.70
CA ALA A 195 12.56 23.73 4.91
C ALA A 195 13.13 23.27 3.55
N GLU A 196 13.33 21.97 3.34
CA GLU A 196 13.94 21.41 2.13
C GLU A 196 12.90 20.94 1.10
N GLN A 197 11.64 20.76 1.51
CA GLN A 197 10.63 20.07 0.70
C GLN A 197 10.33 20.79 -0.62
N LEU A 198 10.21 22.12 -0.60
CA LEU A 198 9.97 22.90 -1.83
C LEU A 198 11.16 22.80 -2.80
N LEU A 199 12.38 22.92 -2.27
CA LEU A 199 13.61 22.75 -3.05
C LEU A 199 13.68 21.36 -3.70
N LEU A 200 13.36 20.31 -2.93
CA LEU A 200 13.30 18.94 -3.41
C LEU A 200 12.28 18.76 -4.52
N VAL A 201 11.05 19.26 -4.34
CA VAL A 201 9.98 19.14 -5.36
C VAL A 201 10.38 19.85 -6.65
N GLU A 202 10.97 21.04 -6.57
CA GLU A 202 11.46 21.77 -7.75
C GLU A 202 12.60 21.03 -8.45
N TRP A 203 13.59 20.57 -7.70
CA TRP A 203 14.69 19.78 -8.24
C TRP A 203 14.17 18.49 -8.91
N ILE A 204 13.21 17.81 -8.28
CA ILE A 204 12.60 16.60 -8.85
C ILE A 204 11.87 16.92 -10.16
N ARG A 205 11.12 18.02 -10.18
CA ARG A 205 10.40 18.47 -11.39
C ARG A 205 11.37 18.74 -12.53
N ASP A 206 12.46 19.44 -12.24
CA ASP A 206 13.41 19.88 -13.26
C ASP A 206 14.24 18.70 -13.80
N GLU A 207 14.63 17.73 -12.95
CA GLU A 207 15.49 16.59 -13.34
C GLU A 207 14.72 15.32 -13.77
N TYR A 208 13.53 15.09 -13.20
CA TYR A 208 12.78 13.83 -13.36
C TYR A 208 11.34 14.04 -13.83
N GLY A 209 10.90 15.29 -13.99
CA GLY A 209 9.60 15.65 -14.54
C GLY A 209 8.49 15.80 -13.51
N LEU A 210 7.38 16.36 -13.99
CA LEU A 210 6.25 16.78 -13.16
C LEU A 210 5.53 15.62 -12.46
N GLY A 211 5.51 14.43 -13.07
CA GLY A 211 4.86 13.25 -12.48
C GLY A 211 5.51 12.86 -11.15
N TRP A 212 6.82 12.65 -11.15
CA TRP A 212 7.58 12.28 -9.95
C TRP A 212 7.60 13.40 -8.91
N ALA A 213 7.61 14.66 -9.35
CA ALA A 213 7.48 15.81 -8.45
C ALA A 213 6.13 15.81 -7.72
N SER A 214 5.03 15.51 -8.42
CA SER A 214 3.69 15.42 -7.84
C SER A 214 3.56 14.28 -6.83
N GLU A 215 4.13 13.12 -7.17
CA GLU A 215 4.19 11.95 -6.28
C GLU A 215 4.95 12.23 -4.98
N MET A 216 6.11 12.87 -5.08
CA MET A 216 6.93 13.21 -3.91
C MET A 216 6.34 14.37 -3.11
N GLN A 217 5.69 15.34 -3.76
CA GLN A 217 4.92 16.37 -3.06
C GLN A 217 3.84 15.74 -2.18
N ARG A 218 3.10 14.74 -2.70
CA ARG A 218 2.14 13.99 -1.89
C ARG A 218 2.81 13.25 -0.72
N ALA A 219 3.97 12.65 -0.95
CA ALA A 219 4.74 11.96 0.08
C ALA A 219 5.13 12.90 1.24
N PHE A 220 5.55 14.12 0.89
CA PHE A 220 5.97 15.14 1.84
C PHE A 220 4.80 15.82 2.58
N ALA A 221 3.59 15.72 2.05
CA ALA A 221 2.37 16.21 2.71
C ALA A 221 1.84 15.26 3.80
N ASN A 222 2.38 14.05 3.93
CA ASN A 222 2.02 13.14 5.03
C ASN A 222 2.73 13.53 6.33
N ASP A 223 2.13 13.16 7.47
CA ASP A 223 2.71 13.38 8.80
C ASP A 223 2.78 12.06 9.60
N PRO A 224 3.99 11.56 9.93
CA PRO A 224 5.30 12.05 9.47
C PRO A 224 5.46 11.88 7.96
N VAL A 225 6.39 12.65 7.37
CA VAL A 225 6.66 12.58 5.92
C VAL A 225 6.98 11.16 5.48
N SER A 226 6.40 10.75 4.36
CA SER A 226 6.55 9.40 3.80
C SER A 226 7.59 9.35 2.69
N GLY A 227 8.65 10.15 2.84
CA GLY A 227 9.75 10.25 1.88
C GLY A 227 11.11 10.20 2.58
N VAL A 228 12.09 9.66 1.87
CA VAL A 228 13.48 9.58 2.28
C VAL A 228 14.34 10.18 1.17
N ILE A 229 15.34 10.94 1.55
CA ILE A 229 16.31 11.56 0.63
C ILE A 229 17.71 11.07 0.96
N VAL A 230 18.61 11.24 0.00
CA VAL A 230 20.05 11.21 0.22
C VAL A 230 20.66 12.55 -0.18
N ALA A 231 21.44 13.15 0.71
CA ALA A 231 22.04 14.46 0.49
C ALA A 231 23.45 14.56 1.07
N ARG A 232 24.32 15.37 0.45
CA ARG A 232 25.62 15.76 1.01
C ARG A 232 25.43 16.67 2.23
N ARG A 233 26.25 16.52 3.26
CA ARG A 233 26.29 17.49 4.37
C ARG A 233 27.25 18.64 4.03
N GLY A 234 26.86 19.86 4.39
CA GLY A 234 27.69 21.06 4.20
C GLY A 234 26.96 22.15 3.43
N PHE A 235 27.66 23.27 3.22
CA PHE A 235 27.17 24.40 2.45
C PHE A 235 27.59 24.26 0.99
N SER A 236 26.65 24.45 0.06
CA SER A 236 26.93 24.77 -1.34
C SER A 236 26.36 26.15 -1.68
N GLN A 237 26.92 26.80 -2.70
CA GLN A 237 26.35 28.02 -3.28
C GLN A 237 24.99 27.75 -3.95
N ASP A 238 24.83 26.56 -4.51
CA ASP A 238 23.53 26.04 -4.97
C ASP A 238 23.15 24.82 -4.11
N PRO A 239 22.12 24.91 -3.25
CA PRO A 239 21.72 23.81 -2.40
C PRO A 239 21.23 22.58 -3.18
N ARG A 240 20.85 22.71 -4.47
CA ARG A 240 20.47 21.57 -5.32
C ARG A 240 21.63 20.62 -5.57
N GLU A 241 22.88 21.09 -5.55
CA GLU A 241 24.07 20.26 -5.70
C GLU A 241 24.27 19.27 -4.53
N CYS A 242 23.65 19.56 -3.39
CA CYS A 242 23.66 18.67 -2.24
C CYS A 242 22.67 17.50 -2.40
N LEU A 243 21.68 17.59 -3.30
CA LEU A 243 20.65 16.56 -3.49
C LEU A 243 21.18 15.41 -4.36
N LEU A 244 21.18 14.20 -3.81
CA LEU A 244 21.75 13.02 -4.47
C LEU A 244 20.71 11.97 -4.84
N GLY A 245 19.48 12.06 -4.31
CA GLY A 245 18.44 11.07 -4.59
C GLY A 245 17.29 11.07 -3.60
N PHE A 246 16.25 10.32 -3.92
CA PHE A 246 15.02 10.26 -3.16
C PHE A 246 14.24 8.97 -3.42
N VAL A 247 13.37 8.64 -2.47
CA VAL A 247 12.37 7.58 -2.56
C VAL A 247 11.19 7.94 -1.66
N GLY A 248 9.98 7.55 -2.02
CA GLY A 248 8.80 7.74 -1.18
C GLY A 248 7.93 6.50 -1.09
N TYR A 249 7.13 6.43 -0.03
CA TYR A 249 5.95 5.58 0.07
C TYR A 249 4.70 6.45 0.25
N ASN A 250 3.51 5.88 0.09
CA ASN A 250 2.26 6.61 -0.01
C ASN A 250 2.27 7.70 -1.09
N THR A 251 2.92 7.47 -2.23
CA THR A 251 3.15 8.52 -3.24
C THR A 251 2.05 8.60 -4.28
N VAL A 252 1.74 7.49 -4.95
CA VAL A 252 0.63 7.43 -5.94
C VAL A 252 -0.70 7.14 -5.25
N ARG A 253 -0.69 6.13 -4.38
CA ARG A 253 -1.80 5.67 -3.54
C ARG A 253 -1.25 5.19 -2.21
N THR A 254 -2.11 5.01 -1.22
CA THR A 254 -1.73 4.45 0.08
C THR A 254 -1.13 3.05 -0.10
N GLY A 255 0.01 2.78 0.55
CA GLY A 255 0.77 1.54 0.41
C GLY A 255 1.65 1.43 -0.84
N MET A 256 1.64 2.42 -1.74
CA MET A 256 2.52 2.42 -2.91
C MET A 256 3.85 3.11 -2.63
N LEU A 257 4.94 2.48 -3.07
CA LEU A 257 6.30 2.99 -3.06
C LEU A 257 6.66 3.46 -4.48
N SER A 258 7.07 4.71 -4.58
CA SER A 258 7.50 5.42 -5.80
C SER A 258 7.93 6.82 -5.35
N SER A 259 8.64 7.66 -6.07
CA SER A 259 9.52 7.41 -7.19
C SER A 259 10.93 7.23 -6.64
N ILE A 260 11.70 6.27 -7.16
CA ILE A 260 13.07 6.02 -6.72
C ILE A 260 14.06 6.59 -7.74
N ALA A 261 14.87 7.55 -7.32
CA ALA A 261 15.87 8.15 -8.19
C ALA A 261 17.16 8.47 -7.45
N LEU A 262 18.25 8.41 -8.20
CA LEU A 262 19.55 8.94 -7.84
C LEU A 262 20.00 9.97 -8.87
N SER A 263 20.75 10.97 -8.41
CA SER A 263 21.40 11.94 -9.28
C SER A 263 22.42 11.24 -10.20
N PRO A 264 22.68 11.77 -11.40
CA PRO A 264 23.66 11.19 -12.32
C PRO A 264 25.06 11.03 -11.73
N VAL A 265 25.42 11.86 -10.74
CA VAL A 265 26.72 11.82 -10.06
C VAL A 265 26.94 10.49 -9.32
N VAL A 266 25.89 9.95 -8.70
CA VAL A 266 26.00 8.73 -7.87
C VAL A 266 25.40 7.47 -8.52
N ARG A 267 24.48 7.65 -9.48
CA ARG A 267 23.78 6.54 -10.15
C ARG A 267 24.77 5.57 -10.80
N GLY A 268 24.60 4.27 -10.51
CA GLY A 268 25.42 3.20 -11.09
C GLY A 268 26.85 3.11 -10.57
N ARG A 269 27.30 4.06 -9.73
CA ARG A 269 28.63 4.09 -9.13
C ARG A 269 28.65 3.69 -7.66
N HIS A 270 27.59 4.03 -6.93
CA HIS A 270 27.49 3.81 -5.48
C HIS A 270 26.25 2.99 -5.12
N PRO A 271 26.25 1.66 -5.34
CA PRO A 271 25.08 0.81 -5.09
C PRO A 271 24.63 0.80 -3.62
N MET A 272 25.54 1.09 -2.69
CA MET A 272 25.23 1.21 -1.26
C MET A 272 24.29 2.39 -0.97
N ILE A 273 24.32 3.47 -1.77
CA ILE A 273 23.42 4.61 -1.61
C ILE A 273 21.99 4.19 -1.94
N THR A 274 21.77 3.57 -3.11
CA THR A 274 20.44 3.06 -3.48
C THR A 274 19.91 2.08 -2.44
N ALA A 275 20.77 1.15 -1.99
CA ALA A 275 20.40 0.15 -1.01
C ALA A 275 20.00 0.79 0.33
N SER A 276 20.75 1.78 0.81
CA SER A 276 20.46 2.47 2.08
C SER A 276 19.18 3.30 2.00
N LEU A 277 18.99 4.02 0.90
CA LEU A 277 17.79 4.80 0.60
C LEU A 277 16.53 3.93 0.60
N LEU A 278 16.56 2.82 -0.14
CA LEU A 278 15.45 1.88 -0.21
C LEU A 278 15.19 1.20 1.14
N LYS A 279 16.24 0.74 1.84
CA LYS A 279 16.10 0.08 3.16
C LYS A 279 15.47 1.02 4.19
N LEU A 280 15.90 2.28 4.25
CA LEU A 280 15.30 3.25 5.16
C LEU A 280 13.83 3.48 4.80
N CYS A 281 13.50 3.66 3.52
CA CYS A 281 12.12 3.83 3.09
C CYS A 281 11.21 2.65 3.45
N LEU A 282 11.67 1.42 3.23
CA LEU A 282 10.92 0.21 3.61
C LEU A 282 10.77 0.09 5.13
N SER A 283 11.79 0.45 5.90
CA SER A 283 11.73 0.47 7.37
C SER A 283 10.72 1.50 7.87
N GLU A 284 10.69 2.68 7.26
CA GLU A 284 9.74 3.74 7.63
C GLU A 284 8.31 3.38 7.24
N ALA A 285 8.12 2.74 6.09
CA ALA A 285 6.82 2.20 5.69
C ALA A 285 6.33 1.13 6.69
N ARG A 286 7.20 0.19 7.09
CA ARG A 286 6.89 -0.80 8.12
C ARG A 286 6.55 -0.15 9.45
N ALA A 287 7.34 0.84 9.90
CA ALA A 287 7.07 1.60 11.11
C ALA A 287 5.75 2.39 11.05
N SER A 288 5.30 2.76 9.85
CA SER A 288 4.01 3.41 9.61
C SER A 288 2.82 2.45 9.52
N GLY A 289 3.05 1.16 9.78
CA GLY A 289 2.00 0.14 9.88
C GLY A 289 1.70 -0.62 8.59
N PHE A 290 2.61 -0.61 7.61
CA PHE A 290 2.46 -1.41 6.39
C PHE A 290 3.14 -2.78 6.55
N ASP A 291 2.37 -3.85 6.34
CA ASP A 291 2.88 -5.22 6.20
C ASP A 291 3.34 -5.53 4.78
N HIS A 292 2.85 -4.76 3.81
CA HIS A 292 3.18 -4.85 2.40
C HIS A 292 3.28 -3.45 1.82
N VAL A 293 4.19 -3.28 0.86
CA VAL A 293 4.20 -2.12 -0.01
C VAL A 293 4.33 -2.55 -1.46
N VAL A 294 3.86 -1.72 -2.38
CA VAL A 294 3.95 -2.00 -3.81
C VAL A 294 4.81 -0.96 -4.49
N LEU A 295 5.98 -1.36 -4.99
CA LEU A 295 6.83 -0.52 -5.83
C LEU A 295 6.19 -0.41 -7.22
N GLY A 296 5.74 0.79 -7.57
CA GLY A 296 4.93 1.01 -8.78
C GLY A 296 5.74 1.24 -10.06
N GLY A 297 5.22 0.79 -11.20
CA GLY A 297 5.63 1.26 -12.53
C GLY A 297 7.04 0.84 -12.95
N VAL A 298 7.50 -0.35 -12.55
CA VAL A 298 8.89 -0.77 -12.74
C VAL A 298 9.09 -1.41 -14.11
N SER A 299 9.91 -0.80 -14.96
CA SER A 299 10.33 -1.37 -16.24
C SER A 299 11.46 -2.40 -16.08
N ARG A 300 12.47 -2.10 -15.27
CA ARG A 300 13.61 -3.00 -14.98
C ARG A 300 13.36 -3.89 -13.76
N ARG A 301 12.30 -4.70 -13.80
CA ARG A 301 11.82 -5.47 -12.64
C ARG A 301 12.86 -6.42 -12.06
N GLN A 302 13.57 -7.16 -12.90
CA GLN A 302 14.62 -8.09 -12.44
C GLN A 302 15.67 -7.44 -11.55
N ALA A 303 16.07 -6.19 -11.83
CA ALA A 303 17.03 -5.49 -10.99
C ALA A 303 16.49 -5.21 -9.58
N ALA A 304 15.21 -4.84 -9.46
CA ALA A 304 14.53 -4.66 -8.18
C ALA A 304 14.36 -6.01 -7.44
N LEU A 305 13.98 -7.07 -8.15
CA LEU A 305 13.80 -8.42 -7.59
C LEU A 305 15.12 -9.02 -7.08
N ILE A 306 16.25 -8.76 -7.75
CA ILE A 306 17.58 -9.13 -7.26
C ILE A 306 17.90 -8.39 -5.95
N GLY A 307 17.62 -7.08 -5.90
CA GLY A 307 17.91 -6.24 -4.74
C GLY A 307 16.99 -6.47 -3.54
N ILE A 308 15.78 -7.00 -3.77
CA ILE A 308 14.75 -7.23 -2.75
C ILE A 308 14.29 -8.69 -2.81
N PRO A 309 14.86 -9.59 -1.98
CA PRO A 309 14.49 -11.01 -1.97
C PRO A 309 13.02 -11.28 -1.62
N ALA A 310 12.39 -10.40 -0.84
CA ALA A 310 10.98 -10.51 -0.46
C ALA A 310 10.00 -9.89 -1.49
N ALA A 311 10.50 -9.56 -2.68
CA ALA A 311 9.71 -8.90 -3.72
C ALA A 311 9.22 -9.84 -4.82
N TRP A 312 8.06 -9.53 -5.41
CA TRP A 312 7.45 -10.31 -6.48
C TRP A 312 6.74 -9.39 -7.47
N THR A 313 6.90 -9.63 -8.76
CA THR A 313 6.12 -8.92 -9.78
C THR A 313 4.65 -9.32 -9.65
N ILE A 314 3.76 -8.33 -9.59
CA ILE A 314 2.31 -8.54 -9.49
C ILE A 314 1.77 -8.84 -10.89
N PRO A 315 1.17 -10.00 -11.15
CA PRO A 315 0.58 -10.31 -12.45
C PRO A 315 -0.58 -9.36 -12.78
N GLY A 316 -0.75 -9.05 -14.07
CA GLY A 316 -1.82 -8.17 -14.55
C GLY A 316 -1.71 -6.71 -14.06
N SER A 317 -0.57 -6.31 -13.51
CA SER A 317 -0.34 -4.95 -13.00
C SER A 317 0.01 -3.92 -14.07
N TYR A 318 0.02 -4.29 -15.35
CA TYR A 318 0.17 -3.38 -16.48
C TYR A 318 -1.20 -3.09 -17.13
N PRO A 319 -1.58 -1.83 -17.43
CA PRO A 319 -0.86 -0.58 -17.17
C PRO A 319 -1.18 -0.01 -15.77
N GLY A 320 -1.56 -0.85 -14.82
CA GLY A 320 -1.69 -0.53 -13.39
C GLY A 320 -2.53 0.70 -13.08
N ILE A 321 -2.24 1.31 -11.93
CA ILE A 321 -2.88 2.58 -11.52
C ILE A 321 -2.46 3.76 -12.41
N PHE A 322 -1.26 3.70 -13.00
CA PHE A 322 -0.70 4.78 -13.83
C PHE A 322 -1.40 4.90 -15.20
N GLY A 323 -2.09 3.85 -15.66
CA GLY A 323 -2.92 3.89 -16.86
C GLY A 323 -4.25 4.62 -16.66
N LYS A 324 -4.60 4.98 -15.41
CA LYS A 324 -5.88 5.63 -15.06
C LYS A 324 -5.76 7.15 -14.87
N SER A 325 -4.55 7.72 -14.91
CA SER A 325 -4.33 9.16 -14.77
C SER A 325 -4.60 9.92 -16.06
N VAL A 326 -5.00 11.19 -15.96
CA VAL A 326 -5.01 12.11 -17.11
C VAL A 326 -3.56 12.34 -17.49
N ARG A 327 -3.18 11.94 -18.70
CA ARG A 327 -1.84 12.18 -19.24
C ARG A 327 -1.88 13.40 -20.16
N GLY A 328 -0.89 14.26 -20.02
CA GLY A 328 -0.56 15.31 -20.99
C GLY A 328 0.41 14.82 -22.03
#